data_AF-A0A1G2UT67-F1
#
_entry.id   AF-A0A1G2UT67-F1
#
_cell.length_a   1.000
_cell.length_b   1.000
_cell.length_c   1.000
_cell.angle_alpha   90.00
_cell.angle_beta   90.00
_cell.angle_gamma   90.00
#
_symmetry.space_group_name_H-M   'P 1'
#
loop_
_entity.id
_entity.type
_entity.pdbx_description
1 polymer ?
#
loop_
_entity_poly.entity_id
_entity_poly.type
_entity_poly.pdbx_seq_one_letter_code
_entity_poly.pdbx_strand_id
1 'polypeptide(L)'
;MEKKDLYKEIVILPHTIFGDKQIDILNNLSGDITVFCREKISFKFVKENFTKGNVFLWHDCAFYNEFPKDPSGKGVLNAFRSDKESKLDTTPELNEDISYNGYATKPLDDFINTLKKYEQVNTDRLHVAIGATLLGKQVKLFPNSYYKNKAVFDYSLKRFPNVSFGENFDSN
;
A
#
# COMPACT_ATOMS: atom_id res chain seq x y z
N MET A 1 -5.16 35.21 -6.94
CA MET A 1 -4.41 34.07 -7.49
C MET A 1 -3.77 33.35 -6.31
N GLU A 2 -4.24 32.16 -6.02
CA GLU A 2 -3.67 31.31 -4.97
C GLU A 2 -2.38 30.65 -5.48
N LYS A 3 -1.50 30.21 -4.57
CA LYS A 3 -0.23 29.57 -4.97
C LYS A 3 -0.44 28.33 -5.83
N LYS A 4 -1.54 27.58 -5.61
CA LYS A 4 -1.89 26.39 -6.40
C LYS A 4 -2.22 26.73 -7.86
N ASP A 5 -2.61 27.97 -8.13
CA ASP A 5 -2.96 28.42 -9.47
C ASP A 5 -1.72 28.64 -10.36
N LEU A 6 -0.52 28.63 -9.76
CA LEU A 6 0.76 28.76 -10.47
C LEU A 6 1.25 27.45 -11.10
N TYR A 7 0.66 26.32 -10.74
CA TYR A 7 1.08 25.02 -11.27
C TYR A 7 0.63 24.86 -12.71
N LYS A 8 1.60 24.68 -13.62
CA LYS A 8 1.31 24.39 -15.04
C LYS A 8 0.89 22.93 -15.24
N GLU A 9 1.58 22.02 -14.55
CA GLU A 9 1.34 20.58 -14.62
C GLU A 9 1.32 20.02 -13.19
N ILE A 10 0.40 19.07 -12.94
CA ILE A 10 0.24 18.40 -11.66
C ILE A 10 0.14 16.90 -11.92
N VAL A 11 1.14 16.15 -11.44
CA VAL A 11 1.14 14.68 -11.52
C VAL A 11 0.95 14.10 -10.13
N ILE A 12 -0.16 13.39 -9.94
CA ILE A 12 -0.43 12.62 -8.72
C ILE A 12 0.03 11.19 -8.96
N LEU A 13 1.12 10.82 -8.28
CA LEU A 13 1.68 9.46 -8.30
C LEU A 13 0.64 8.42 -7.83
N PRO A 14 0.82 7.12 -8.16
CA PRO A 14 -0.09 6.05 -7.82
C PRO A 14 -0.66 6.12 -6.40
N HIS A 15 -1.94 6.48 -6.29
CA HIS A 15 -2.59 6.72 -5.00
C HIS A 15 -3.94 6.01 -4.89
N THR A 16 -4.38 5.77 -3.65
CA THR A 16 -5.77 5.37 -3.35
C THR A 16 -6.57 6.63 -3.05
N ILE A 17 -7.56 6.95 -3.87
CA ILE A 17 -8.36 8.18 -3.79
C ILE A 17 -9.83 7.80 -3.72
N PHE A 18 -10.53 8.29 -2.69
CA PHE A 18 -11.96 8.11 -2.51
C PHE A 18 -12.54 9.26 -1.68
N GLY A 19 -13.77 9.68 -2.00
CA GLY A 19 -14.52 10.71 -1.28
C GLY A 19 -14.70 12.04 -2.03
N ASP A 20 -15.82 12.70 -1.77
CA ASP A 20 -16.25 13.91 -2.49
C ASP A 20 -15.27 15.06 -2.32
N LYS A 21 -14.75 15.27 -1.11
CA LYS A 21 -13.76 16.31 -0.83
C LYS A 21 -12.51 16.18 -1.70
N GLN A 22 -12.04 14.95 -1.93
CA GLN A 22 -10.88 14.69 -2.77
C GLN A 22 -11.16 15.05 -4.24
N ILE A 23 -12.36 14.71 -4.74
CA ILE A 23 -12.80 15.06 -6.08
C ILE A 23 -12.97 16.56 -6.25
N ASP A 24 -13.57 17.24 -5.27
CA ASP A 24 -13.76 18.68 -5.30
C ASP A 24 -12.42 19.40 -5.37
N ILE A 25 -11.42 18.93 -4.60
CA ILE A 25 -10.06 19.47 -4.68
C ILE A 25 -9.49 19.27 -6.09
N LEU A 26 -9.55 18.06 -6.64
CA LEU A 26 -9.03 17.76 -7.97
C LEU A 26 -9.68 18.62 -9.06
N ASN A 27 -11.00 18.80 -9.02
CA ASN A 27 -11.75 19.58 -10.00
C ASN A 27 -11.54 21.11 -9.87
N ASN A 28 -10.99 21.58 -8.74
CA ASN A 28 -10.70 22.99 -8.45
C ASN A 28 -9.23 23.38 -8.68
N LEU A 29 -8.37 22.45 -9.10
CA LEU A 29 -7.01 22.75 -9.55
C LEU A 29 -7.04 23.28 -10.99
N SER A 30 -6.16 24.22 -11.32
CA SER A 30 -6.16 24.95 -12.59
C SER A 30 -5.16 24.47 -13.64
N GLY A 31 -4.17 23.66 -13.25
CA GLY A 31 -3.13 23.15 -14.17
C GLY A 31 -3.56 21.91 -14.97
N ASP A 32 -2.66 21.39 -15.80
CA ASP A 32 -2.83 20.11 -16.49
C ASP A 32 -2.61 18.96 -15.50
N ILE A 33 -3.67 18.21 -15.18
CA ILE A 33 -3.63 17.22 -14.11
C ILE A 33 -3.60 15.80 -14.68
N THR A 34 -2.67 15.00 -14.18
CA THR A 34 -2.60 13.57 -14.42
C THR A 34 -2.67 12.82 -13.09
N VAL A 35 -3.62 11.91 -12.97
CA VAL A 35 -3.83 11.09 -11.76
C VAL A 35 -3.55 9.63 -12.05
N PHE A 36 -2.62 9.05 -11.30
CA PHE A 36 -2.41 7.61 -11.28
C PHE A 36 -3.12 7.00 -10.06
N CYS A 37 -4.03 6.06 -10.30
CA CYS A 37 -4.73 5.31 -9.26
C CYS A 37 -4.06 3.95 -9.09
N ARG A 38 -3.69 3.59 -7.86
CA ARG A 38 -2.92 2.35 -7.61
C ARG A 38 -3.75 1.06 -7.56
N GLU A 39 -5.06 1.18 -7.75
CA GLU A 39 -6.01 0.06 -7.76
C GLU A 39 -7.34 0.47 -8.44
N LYS A 40 -8.17 -0.53 -8.78
CA LYS A 40 -9.33 -0.40 -9.67
C LYS A 40 -10.49 0.42 -9.09
N ILE A 41 -10.71 0.39 -7.79
CA ILE A 41 -11.78 1.10 -7.11
C ILE A 41 -11.51 2.61 -7.18
N SER A 42 -10.31 3.07 -6.81
CA SER A 42 -9.93 4.48 -6.98
C SER A 42 -9.94 4.87 -8.45
N PHE A 43 -9.43 4.03 -9.35
CA PHE A 43 -9.43 4.35 -10.78
C PHE A 43 -10.85 4.59 -11.29
N LYS A 44 -11.78 3.69 -10.98
CA LYS A 44 -13.19 3.84 -11.36
C LYS A 44 -13.79 5.11 -10.76
N PHE A 45 -13.63 5.30 -9.46
CA PHE A 45 -14.17 6.47 -8.74
C PHE A 45 -13.64 7.79 -9.31
N VAL A 46 -12.33 7.92 -9.50
CA VAL A 46 -11.73 9.13 -10.06
C VAL A 46 -12.14 9.29 -11.52
N LYS A 47 -12.15 8.23 -12.33
CA LYS A 47 -12.54 8.31 -13.75
C LYS A 47 -13.99 8.79 -13.94
N GLU A 48 -14.88 8.44 -13.02
CA GLU A 48 -16.29 8.82 -13.06
C GLU A 48 -16.55 10.27 -12.58
N ASN A 49 -15.72 10.80 -11.67
CA ASN A 49 -16.01 12.06 -10.97
C ASN A 49 -15.00 13.20 -11.25
N PHE A 50 -13.80 12.87 -11.73
CA PHE A 50 -12.79 13.85 -12.10
C PHE A 50 -12.94 14.24 -13.57
N THR A 51 -13.19 15.53 -13.82
CA THR A 51 -13.68 16.02 -15.12
C THR A 51 -12.64 16.76 -15.96
N LYS A 52 -11.45 17.05 -15.40
CA LYS A 52 -10.50 18.03 -15.95
C LYS A 52 -9.08 17.50 -16.14
N GLY A 53 -8.89 16.21 -16.40
CA GLY A 53 -7.54 15.69 -16.62
C GLY A 53 -7.47 14.21 -16.96
N ASN A 54 -6.25 13.69 -16.96
CA ASN A 54 -5.99 12.30 -17.33
C ASN A 54 -6.02 11.41 -16.08
N VAL A 55 -6.54 10.20 -16.24
CA VAL A 55 -6.62 9.21 -15.16
C VAL A 55 -6.10 7.89 -15.69
N PHE A 56 -5.15 7.30 -14.97
CA PHE A 56 -4.52 6.03 -15.32
C PHE A 56 -4.60 5.06 -14.15
N LEU A 57 -4.83 3.79 -14.46
CA LEU A 57 -4.67 2.71 -13.50
C LEU A 57 -3.21 2.26 -13.51
N TRP A 58 -2.57 2.17 -12.35
CA TRP A 58 -1.15 1.87 -12.24
C TRP A 58 -0.81 1.05 -10.99
N HIS A 59 0.39 0.48 -10.92
CA HIS A 59 0.87 -0.17 -9.70
C HIS A 59 1.40 0.85 -8.70
N ASP A 60 1.43 0.49 -7.42
CA ASP A 60 2.10 1.31 -6.41
C ASP A 60 3.59 1.50 -6.72
N CYS A 61 4.16 2.67 -6.46
CA CYS A 61 5.58 2.96 -6.72
C CYS A 61 6.54 2.02 -5.97
N ALA A 62 6.10 1.40 -4.87
CA ALA A 62 6.91 0.41 -4.15
C ALA A 62 7.32 -0.78 -5.03
N PHE A 63 6.56 -1.09 -6.08
CA PHE A 63 6.90 -2.15 -7.05
C PHE A 63 8.05 -1.78 -8.00
N TYR A 64 8.54 -0.53 -7.99
CA TYR A 64 9.74 -0.14 -8.74
C TYR A 64 11.04 -0.57 -8.07
N ASN A 65 10.98 -1.07 -6.83
CA ASN A 65 12.15 -1.61 -6.16
C ASN A 65 12.46 -3.02 -6.67
N GLU A 66 13.76 -3.30 -6.82
CA GLU A 66 14.27 -4.63 -7.09
C GLU A 66 15.13 -5.09 -5.91
N PHE A 67 14.81 -6.26 -5.36
CA PHE A 67 15.57 -6.87 -4.27
C PHE A 67 16.06 -8.25 -4.69
N PRO A 68 17.29 -8.64 -4.33
CA PRO A 68 17.72 -10.03 -4.44
C PRO A 68 16.73 -10.93 -3.69
N LYS A 69 16.24 -11.96 -4.36
CA LYS A 69 15.34 -12.93 -3.74
C LYS A 69 16.03 -13.62 -2.58
N ASP A 70 15.36 -13.65 -1.45
CA ASP A 70 15.83 -14.29 -0.23
C ASP A 70 14.61 -14.90 0.47
N PRO A 71 14.10 -16.05 -0.02
CA PRO A 71 12.97 -16.74 0.60
C PRO A 71 13.34 -17.41 1.93
N SER A 72 14.63 -17.42 2.32
CA SER A 72 15.11 -18.05 3.56
C SER A 72 14.64 -17.29 4.80
N GLY A 73 15.02 -17.75 6.00
CA GLY A 73 14.61 -17.13 7.27
C GLY A 73 14.03 -18.16 8.22
N LYS A 74 13.57 -17.71 9.39
CA LYS A 74 12.96 -18.59 10.39
C LYS A 74 11.75 -17.92 11.03
N GLY A 75 10.71 -18.72 11.25
CA GLY A 75 9.52 -18.27 11.96
C GLY A 75 8.67 -17.27 11.16
N VAL A 76 7.76 -16.65 11.90
CA VAL A 76 6.69 -15.80 11.36
C VAL A 76 6.83 -14.40 11.93
N LEU A 77 6.85 -13.39 11.06
CA LEU A 77 6.67 -11.99 11.44
C LEU A 77 5.19 -11.64 11.38
N ASN A 78 4.61 -11.25 12.51
CA ASN A 78 3.32 -10.57 12.56
C ASN A 78 3.57 -9.06 12.60
N ALA A 79 3.24 -8.36 11.53
CA ALA A 79 3.46 -6.93 11.36
C ALA A 79 2.14 -6.20 11.12
N PHE A 80 1.32 -6.13 12.16
CA PHE A 80 0.00 -5.50 12.14
C PHE A 80 0.00 -4.11 12.77
N ARG A 81 -0.94 -3.27 12.35
CA ARG A 81 -1.20 -1.98 12.99
C ARG A 81 -1.51 -2.17 14.48
N SER A 82 -0.91 -1.32 15.31
CA SER A 82 -1.25 -1.18 16.74
C SER A 82 -2.20 -0.02 17.05
N ASP A 83 -2.62 0.75 16.04
CA ASP A 83 -3.44 1.96 16.20
C ASP A 83 -4.91 1.74 15.82
N LYS A 84 -5.73 2.81 15.93
CA LYS A 84 -7.19 2.80 15.69
C LYS A 84 -7.62 2.41 14.27
N GLU A 85 -6.70 2.29 13.33
CA GLU A 85 -7.00 1.82 11.98
C GLU A 85 -6.91 0.30 11.83
N SER A 86 -6.40 -0.40 12.86
CA SER A 86 -6.38 -1.85 12.93
C SER A 86 -7.80 -2.42 12.92
N LYS A 87 -7.97 -3.53 12.22
CA LYS A 87 -9.20 -4.34 12.22
C LYS A 87 -9.07 -5.60 13.07
N LEU A 88 -7.93 -5.80 13.73
CA LEU A 88 -7.73 -6.95 14.59
C LEU A 88 -8.41 -6.74 15.94
N ASP A 89 -9.20 -7.73 16.37
CA ASP A 89 -9.79 -7.77 17.71
C ASP A 89 -8.73 -8.06 18.78
N THR A 90 -7.69 -8.83 18.43
CA THR A 90 -6.54 -9.14 19.28
C THR A 90 -5.24 -8.99 18.48
N THR A 91 -4.32 -8.17 18.99
CA THR A 91 -2.95 -8.12 18.47
C THR A 91 -2.22 -9.38 18.94
N PRO A 92 -1.58 -10.17 18.06
CA PRO A 92 -0.81 -11.34 18.50
C PRO A 92 0.31 -10.94 19.48
N GLU A 93 0.63 -11.81 20.46
CA GLU A 93 1.62 -11.54 21.52
C GLU A 93 2.99 -11.10 20.98
N LEU A 94 3.36 -11.54 19.77
CA LEU A 94 4.59 -11.19 19.08
C LEU A 94 4.31 -10.34 17.82
N ASN A 95 3.72 -9.16 18.00
CA ASN A 95 3.52 -8.19 16.92
C ASN A 95 4.63 -7.14 16.88
N GLU A 96 5.30 -7.00 15.74
CA GLU A 96 6.27 -5.94 15.49
C GLU A 96 5.75 -5.06 14.34
N ASP A 97 5.17 -3.90 14.66
CA ASP A 97 4.78 -2.92 13.63
C ASP A 97 6.03 -2.21 13.08
N ILE A 98 6.73 -2.90 12.18
CA ILE A 98 7.95 -2.40 11.54
C ILE A 98 7.70 -1.14 10.69
N SER A 99 6.44 -0.84 10.37
CA SER A 99 6.06 0.32 9.57
C SER A 99 5.81 1.57 10.41
N TYR A 100 5.48 1.44 11.70
CA TYR A 100 5.34 2.56 12.63
C TYR A 100 6.65 3.36 12.77
N ASN A 101 7.79 2.66 12.72
CA ASN A 101 9.13 3.25 12.80
C ASN A 101 9.72 3.59 11.41
N GLY A 102 8.91 3.59 10.35
CA GLY A 102 9.31 3.95 8.99
C GLY A 102 9.04 5.42 8.69
N TYR A 103 10.10 6.21 8.49
CA TYR A 103 10.01 7.60 8.01
C TYR A 103 10.98 7.79 6.84
N ALA A 104 10.76 8.82 6.02
CA ALA A 104 11.39 8.97 4.69
C ALA A 104 12.93 8.99 4.70
N THR A 105 13.56 9.29 5.84
CA THR A 105 15.03 9.32 5.98
C THR A 105 15.63 8.07 6.61
N LYS A 106 14.80 7.11 7.03
CA LYS A 106 15.31 5.85 7.58
C LYS A 106 15.84 4.97 6.43
N PRO A 107 17.01 4.34 6.58
CA PRO A 107 17.54 3.44 5.57
C PRO A 107 16.56 2.32 5.23
N LEU A 108 16.30 2.13 3.94
CA LEU A 108 15.47 1.03 3.44
C LEU A 108 16.06 -0.33 3.84
N ASP A 109 17.40 -0.42 3.95
CA ASP A 109 18.09 -1.65 4.34
C ASP A 109 17.67 -2.17 5.71
N ASP A 110 17.37 -1.30 6.68
CA ASP A 110 16.91 -1.75 8.00
C ASP A 110 15.58 -2.50 7.88
N PHE A 111 14.66 -1.96 7.09
CA PHE A 111 13.37 -2.57 6.82
C PHE A 111 13.53 -3.92 6.10
N ILE A 112 14.37 -3.96 5.06
CA ILE A 112 14.65 -5.18 4.29
C ILE A 112 15.36 -6.24 5.15
N ASN A 113 16.33 -5.85 5.97
CA ASN A 113 17.07 -6.74 6.85
C ASN A 113 16.17 -7.34 7.93
N THR A 114 15.18 -6.59 8.43
CA THR A 114 14.17 -7.17 9.33
C THR A 114 13.33 -8.21 8.62
N LEU A 115 12.82 -7.92 7.42
CA LEU A 115 12.05 -8.89 6.64
C LEU A 115 12.86 -10.16 6.33
N LYS A 116 14.15 -10.03 6.02
CA LYS A 116 15.03 -11.16 5.70
C LYS A 116 15.12 -12.22 6.79
N LYS A 117 14.96 -11.84 8.07
CA LYS A 117 15.04 -12.77 9.21
C LYS A 117 13.94 -13.83 9.21
N TYR A 118 12.80 -13.53 8.60
CA TYR A 118 11.59 -14.34 8.68
C TYR A 118 11.30 -15.07 7.37
N GLU A 119 10.70 -16.25 7.47
CA GLU A 119 10.26 -17.06 6.32
C GLU A 119 8.85 -16.63 5.86
N GLN A 120 7.97 -16.37 6.83
CA GLN A 120 6.59 -15.93 6.60
C GLN A 120 6.33 -14.55 7.21
N VAL A 121 5.51 -13.74 6.54
CA VAL A 121 5.06 -12.43 6.98
C VAL A 121 3.54 -12.34 6.92
N ASN A 122 2.92 -12.08 8.06
CA ASN A 122 1.50 -11.79 8.22
C ASN A 122 1.34 -10.29 8.50
N THR A 123 0.54 -9.57 7.71
CA THR A 123 0.45 -8.11 7.86
C THR A 123 -0.84 -7.51 7.29
N ASP A 124 -1.27 -6.38 7.84
CA ASP A 124 -2.27 -5.47 7.27
C ASP A 124 -1.64 -4.15 6.76
N ARG A 125 -0.31 -4.07 6.71
CA ARG A 125 0.45 -2.95 6.17
C ARG A 125 0.85 -3.23 4.72
N LEU A 126 0.28 -2.47 3.79
CA LEU A 126 0.49 -2.67 2.35
C LEU A 126 1.98 -2.73 1.95
N HIS A 127 2.80 -1.80 2.41
CA HIS A 127 4.22 -1.76 2.03
C HIS A 127 5.05 -2.89 2.66
N VAL A 128 4.66 -3.40 3.83
CA VAL A 128 5.24 -4.62 4.41
C VAL A 128 4.97 -5.81 3.49
N ALA A 129 3.71 -5.95 3.04
CA ALA A 129 3.35 -7.00 2.10
C ALA A 129 4.10 -6.89 0.77
N ILE A 130 4.19 -5.70 0.17
CA ILE A 130 4.92 -5.49 -1.09
C ILE A 130 6.41 -5.86 -0.91
N GLY A 131 7.08 -5.34 0.13
CA GLY A 131 8.49 -5.63 0.38
C GLY A 131 8.78 -7.12 0.57
N ALA A 132 7.98 -7.78 1.41
CA ALA A 132 8.11 -9.22 1.66
C ALA A 132 7.84 -10.06 0.41
N THR A 133 6.84 -9.65 -0.40
CA THR A 133 6.53 -10.27 -1.70
C THR A 133 7.72 -10.18 -2.65
N LEU A 134 8.31 -9.00 -2.77
CA LEU A 134 9.45 -8.75 -3.64
C LEU A 134 10.71 -9.49 -3.18
N LEU A 135 10.89 -9.74 -1.88
CA LEU A 135 11.94 -10.61 -1.35
C LEU A 135 11.69 -12.11 -1.58
N GLY A 136 10.46 -12.52 -1.90
CA GLY A 136 10.10 -13.92 -2.09
C GLY A 136 9.67 -14.64 -0.81
N LYS A 137 9.34 -13.91 0.26
CA LYS A 137 8.80 -14.47 1.51
C LYS A 137 7.39 -15.03 1.29
N GLN A 138 6.93 -15.94 2.15
CA GLN A 138 5.51 -16.30 2.20
C GLN A 138 4.72 -15.17 2.85
N VAL A 139 3.72 -14.63 2.16
CA VAL A 139 2.99 -13.45 2.65
C VAL A 139 1.50 -13.76 2.80
N LYS A 140 0.95 -13.43 3.96
CA LYS A 140 -0.49 -13.39 4.20
C LYS A 140 -0.89 -11.94 4.49
N LEU A 141 -1.53 -11.31 3.51
CA LEU A 141 -2.02 -9.94 3.60
C LEU A 141 -3.47 -9.95 4.13
N PHE A 142 -3.76 -9.04 5.06
CA PHE A 142 -5.07 -8.89 5.69
C PHE A 142 -5.74 -7.56 5.32
N PRO A 143 -7.08 -7.48 5.41
CA PRO A 143 -7.79 -6.24 5.16
C PRO A 143 -7.41 -5.17 6.19
N ASN A 144 -7.27 -3.94 5.71
CA ASN A 144 -7.27 -2.76 6.56
C ASN A 144 -8.61 -2.00 6.46
N SER A 145 -8.67 -0.85 7.12
CA SER A 145 -9.74 0.13 6.95
C SER A 145 -9.93 0.52 5.47
N TYR A 146 -11.18 0.73 5.05
CA TYR A 146 -11.56 1.20 3.70
C TYR A 146 -11.07 0.34 2.52
N TYR A 147 -11.14 -0.99 2.60
CA TYR A 147 -10.90 -1.94 1.47
C TYR A 147 -9.54 -1.83 0.73
N LYS A 148 -8.64 -0.95 1.16
CA LYS A 148 -7.48 -0.51 0.38
C LYS A 148 -6.54 -1.67 0.09
N ASN A 149 -6.24 -2.48 1.10
CA ASN A 149 -5.38 -3.65 0.93
C ASN A 149 -5.97 -4.67 -0.03
N LYS A 150 -7.28 -4.94 0.07
CA LYS A 150 -7.95 -5.89 -0.83
C LYS A 150 -7.86 -5.41 -2.28
N ALA A 151 -8.15 -4.14 -2.51
CA ALA A 151 -8.15 -3.57 -3.85
C ALA A 151 -6.76 -3.55 -4.49
N VAL A 152 -5.72 -3.21 -3.72
CA VAL A 152 -4.33 -3.31 -4.19
C VAL A 152 -3.90 -4.77 -4.36
N PHE A 153 -4.34 -5.67 -3.49
CA PHE A 153 -4.06 -7.10 -3.62
C PHE A 153 -4.60 -7.64 -4.94
N ASP A 154 -5.88 -7.41 -5.23
CA ASP A 154 -6.56 -7.91 -6.42
C ASP A 154 -5.94 -7.38 -7.72
N TYR A 155 -5.43 -6.14 -7.71
CA TYR A 155 -4.83 -5.54 -8.89
C TYR A 155 -3.32 -5.86 -9.05
N SER A 156 -2.55 -5.82 -7.96
CA SER A 156 -1.08 -5.83 -8.03
C SER A 156 -0.43 -7.07 -7.41
N LEU A 157 -0.95 -7.60 -6.32
CA LEU A 157 -0.27 -8.67 -5.56
C LEU A 157 -0.73 -10.08 -5.93
N LYS A 158 -1.97 -10.27 -6.35
CA LYS A 158 -2.55 -11.59 -6.65
C LYS A 158 -1.79 -12.38 -7.73
N ARG A 159 -0.98 -11.71 -8.56
CA ARG A 159 -0.12 -12.34 -9.57
C ARG A 159 1.11 -13.04 -8.98
N PHE A 160 1.48 -12.74 -7.73
CA PHE A 160 2.64 -13.33 -7.08
C PHE A 160 2.23 -14.62 -6.35
N PRO A 161 2.92 -15.75 -6.59
CA PRO A 161 2.53 -17.05 -6.04
C PRO A 161 2.76 -17.14 -4.53
N ASN A 162 3.64 -16.31 -3.97
CA ASN A 162 4.03 -16.29 -2.57
C ASN A 162 3.18 -15.33 -1.73
N VAL A 163 2.02 -14.88 -2.23
CA VAL A 163 1.14 -13.95 -1.53
C VAL A 163 -0.29 -14.47 -1.56
N SER A 164 -0.92 -14.45 -0.39
CA SER A 164 -2.34 -14.77 -0.20
C SER A 164 -3.04 -13.64 0.55
N PHE A 165 -4.37 -13.58 0.43
CA PHE A 165 -5.19 -12.65 1.19
C PHE A 165 -6.01 -13.42 2.22
N GLY A 166 -5.87 -13.07 3.50
CA GLY A 166 -6.68 -13.61 4.60
C GLY A 166 -7.79 -12.65 4.98
N GLU A 167 -9.01 -13.15 5.20
CA GLU A 167 -10.14 -12.32 5.61
C GLU A 167 -10.07 -11.94 7.10
N ASN A 168 -9.71 -12.90 7.97
CA ASN A 168 -9.50 -12.71 9.41
C ASN A 168 -8.17 -13.34 9.86
N PHE A 169 -7.53 -12.75 10.87
CA PHE A 169 -6.35 -13.32 11.52
C PHE A 169 -6.77 -13.99 12.83
N ASP A 170 -6.66 -15.32 12.88
CA ASP A 170 -6.90 -16.09 14.10
C ASP A 170 -5.55 -16.35 14.78
N SER A 171 -5.36 -15.76 15.97
CA SER A 171 -4.21 -15.99 16.83
C SER A 171 -4.44 -17.26 17.66
N ASN A 172 -4.35 -18.44 17.05
CA ASN A 172 -4.27 -19.69 17.82
C ASN A 172 -2.89 -19.83 18.46
#